data_AF-X0P9Q0-F1
#
_entry.id   AF-X0P9Q0-F1
#
_cell.length_a   1.000
_cell.length_b   1.000
_cell.length_c   1.000
_cell.angle_alpha   90.00
_cell.angle_beta   90.00
_cell.angle_gamma   90.00
#
_symmetry.space_group_name_H-M   'P 1'
#
loop_
_entity.id
_entity.type
_entity.pdbx_description
1 polymer ?
#
loop_
_entity_poly.entity_id
_entity_poly.type
_entity_poly.pdbx_seq_one_letter_code
_entity_poly.pdbx_strand_id
1 'polypeptide(L)'
;MDLNDNIDKELMRDLDDIESQNKDSFEAPFSEMLKLYELARNFKKRDADGAEPLKPYLEKIENISGFDDLNSQIVAWTKTGFPLPFGFFVEPDMKNTKVNALFANSPSLFLPDRTYYENNNPAYAQLMPVLTKTLSQLLILADYSSNEAD
;
A
#
# COMPACT_ATOMS: atom_id res chain seq x y z
N MET A 1 26.93 2.26 -11.30
CA MET A 1 25.48 2.51 -11.40
C MET A 1 24.87 1.20 -11.85
N ASP A 2 23.92 0.68 -11.07
CA ASP A 2 23.32 -0.64 -11.30
C ASP A 2 22.54 -0.63 -12.63
N LEU A 3 22.38 -1.79 -13.27
CA LEU A 3 21.58 -1.93 -14.49
C LEU A 3 20.14 -1.42 -14.25
N ASN A 4 19.59 -1.70 -13.07
CA ASN A 4 18.25 -1.26 -12.68
C ASN A 4 18.15 0.29 -12.63
N ASP A 5 19.12 0.97 -12.04
CA ASP A 5 19.13 2.44 -11.95
C ASP A 5 19.11 3.10 -13.34
N ASN A 6 19.80 2.49 -14.31
CA ASN A 6 19.85 3.02 -15.68
C ASN A 6 18.50 2.83 -16.38
N ILE A 7 17.87 1.66 -16.22
CA ILE A 7 16.55 1.38 -16.77
C ILE A 7 15.50 2.33 -16.17
N ASP A 8 15.51 2.52 -14.85
CA ASP A 8 14.56 3.41 -14.18
C ASP A 8 14.67 4.85 -14.70
N LYS A 9 15.89 5.35 -14.85
CA LYS A 9 16.13 6.70 -15.40
C LYS A 9 15.72 6.83 -16.85
N GLU A 10 15.99 5.81 -17.66
CA GLU A 10 15.60 5.79 -19.06
C GLU A 10 14.07 5.82 -19.17
N LEU A 11 13.37 4.96 -18.44
CA LEU A 11 11.91 4.93 -18.42
C LEU A 11 11.30 6.23 -17.91
N MET A 12 11.85 6.82 -16.83
CA MET A 12 11.37 8.12 -16.33
C MET A 12 11.54 9.23 -17.36
N ARG A 13 12.70 9.29 -18.05
CA ARG A 13 12.94 10.25 -19.12
C ARG A 13 11.96 10.04 -20.28
N ASP A 14 11.77 8.81 -20.70
CA ASP A 14 10.89 8.50 -21.81
C ASP A 14 9.44 8.88 -21.49
N LEU A 15 8.98 8.66 -20.24
CA LEU A 15 7.66 9.11 -19.79
C LEU A 15 7.55 10.65 -19.72
N ASP A 16 8.60 11.35 -19.29
CA ASP A 16 8.67 12.81 -19.33
C ASP A 16 8.55 13.36 -20.77
N ASP A 17 9.26 12.74 -21.71
CA ASP A 17 9.23 13.12 -23.13
C ASP A 17 7.86 12.85 -23.76
N ILE A 18 7.23 11.73 -23.41
CA ILE A 18 5.89 11.36 -23.87
C ILE A 18 4.83 12.29 -23.29
N GLU A 19 4.99 12.75 -22.05
CA GLU A 19 4.06 13.68 -21.40
C GLU A 19 3.95 15.01 -22.16
N SER A 20 5.03 15.42 -22.83
CA SER A 20 5.06 16.63 -23.66
C SER A 20 4.23 16.54 -24.95
N GLN A 21 3.72 15.35 -25.28
CA GLN A 21 2.87 15.07 -26.44
C GLN A 21 1.38 15.08 -26.06
N ASN A 22 0.48 14.98 -27.06
CA ASN A 22 -0.95 14.94 -26.78
C ASN A 22 -1.35 13.60 -26.13
N LYS A 23 -1.62 13.58 -24.82
CA LYS A 23 -1.98 12.38 -24.04
C LYS A 23 -3.22 11.63 -24.56
N ASP A 24 -4.10 12.31 -25.30
CA ASP A 24 -5.31 11.72 -25.90
C ASP A 24 -5.04 10.98 -27.22
N SER A 25 -3.81 11.04 -27.74
CA SER A 25 -3.43 10.28 -28.94
C SER A 25 -3.08 8.81 -28.66
N PHE A 26 -3.04 8.40 -27.40
CA PHE A 26 -2.74 7.03 -26.99
C PHE A 26 -4.01 6.24 -26.63
N GLU A 27 -3.94 4.92 -26.72
CA GLU A 27 -5.01 4.05 -26.24
C GLU A 27 -5.26 4.24 -24.75
N ALA A 28 -6.51 4.04 -24.32
CA ALA A 28 -6.97 4.39 -22.97
C ALA A 28 -6.06 3.88 -21.83
N PRO A 29 -5.59 2.61 -21.80
CA PRO A 29 -4.73 2.15 -20.69
C PRO A 29 -3.43 2.94 -20.56
N PHE A 30 -2.82 3.29 -21.70
CA PHE A 30 -1.59 4.06 -21.71
C PHE A 30 -1.84 5.52 -21.31
N SER A 31 -2.94 6.12 -21.78
CA SER A 31 -3.35 7.46 -21.35
C SER A 31 -3.61 7.54 -19.83
N GLU A 32 -4.29 6.55 -19.24
CA GLU A 32 -4.49 6.49 -17.78
C GLU A 32 -3.18 6.28 -17.01
N MET A 33 -2.24 5.49 -17.55
CA MET A 33 -0.90 5.35 -16.98
C MET A 33 -0.15 6.69 -16.97
N LEU A 34 -0.22 7.49 -18.05
CA LEU A 34 0.39 8.81 -18.11
C LEU A 34 -0.22 9.78 -17.09
N LYS A 35 -1.54 9.73 -16.87
CA LYS A 35 -2.20 10.52 -15.81
C LYS A 35 -1.73 10.10 -14.42
N LEU A 36 -1.60 8.80 -14.16
CA LEU A 36 -1.07 8.29 -12.89
C LEU A 36 0.38 8.75 -12.67
N TYR A 37 1.20 8.71 -13.72
CA TYR A 37 2.57 9.19 -13.68
C TYR A 37 2.64 10.69 -13.32
N GLU A 38 1.82 11.52 -13.98
CA GLU A 38 1.70 12.96 -13.69
C GLU A 38 1.31 13.22 -12.22
N LEU A 39 0.33 12.48 -11.69
CA LEU A 39 -0.07 12.59 -10.29
C LEU A 39 1.08 12.20 -9.34
N ALA A 40 1.78 11.10 -9.64
CA ALA A 40 2.87 10.60 -8.81
C ALA A 40 4.07 11.56 -8.77
N ARG A 41 4.42 12.21 -9.89
CA ARG A 41 5.55 13.14 -9.99
C ARG A 41 5.25 14.55 -9.43
N ASN A 42 3.98 14.87 -9.17
CA ASN A 42 3.59 16.20 -8.69
C ASN A 42 3.85 16.34 -7.18
N PHE A 43 5.13 16.44 -6.80
CA PHE A 43 5.55 16.60 -5.41
C PHE A 43 4.96 17.84 -4.77
N LYS A 44 4.86 18.97 -5.49
CA LYS A 44 4.26 20.20 -4.95
C LYS A 44 2.83 19.98 -4.48
N LYS A 45 2.01 19.25 -5.25
CA LYS A 45 0.64 18.92 -4.86
C LYS A 45 0.63 17.94 -3.69
N ARG A 46 1.45 16.89 -3.74
CA ARG A 46 1.55 15.87 -2.68
C ARG A 46 1.97 16.48 -1.34
N ASP A 47 2.95 17.37 -1.35
CA ASP A 47 3.42 18.09 -0.17
C ASP A 47 2.34 19.05 0.37
N ALA A 48 1.59 19.71 -0.53
CA ALA A 48 0.48 20.59 -0.14
C ALA A 48 -0.73 19.83 0.42
N ASP A 49 -0.99 18.61 -0.08
CA ASP A 49 -2.09 17.76 0.39
C ASP A 49 -1.79 17.13 1.74
N GLY A 50 -0.52 16.83 2.02
CA GLY A 50 -0.11 16.17 3.26
C GLY A 50 -0.91 14.87 3.49
N ALA A 51 -1.43 14.70 4.72
CA ALA A 51 -2.25 13.55 5.10
C ALA A 51 -3.75 13.74 4.82
N GLU A 52 -4.20 14.88 4.32
CA GLU A 52 -5.64 15.16 4.12
C GLU A 52 -6.38 14.09 3.30
N PRO A 53 -5.83 13.58 2.17
CA PRO A 53 -6.51 12.54 1.40
C PRO A 53 -6.66 11.20 2.16
N LEU A 54 -5.86 10.97 3.20
CA LEU A 54 -5.88 9.74 4.00
C LEU A 54 -6.96 9.77 5.09
N LYS A 55 -7.33 10.95 5.61
CA LYS A 55 -8.23 11.09 6.77
C LYS A 55 -9.56 10.33 6.65
N PRO A 56 -10.29 10.36 5.51
CA PRO A 56 -11.55 9.61 5.38
C PRO A 56 -11.37 8.09 5.49
N TYR A 57 -10.19 7.57 5.14
CA TYR A 57 -9.88 6.15 5.27
C TYR A 57 -9.61 5.78 6.73
N LEU A 58 -8.88 6.63 7.46
CA LEU A 58 -8.60 6.41 8.88
C LEU A 58 -9.87 6.50 9.72
N GLU A 59 -10.70 7.52 9.50
CA GLU A 59 -12.00 7.67 10.16
C GLU A 59 -12.89 6.44 9.96
N LYS A 60 -12.86 5.84 8.76
CA LYS A 60 -13.60 4.61 8.48
C LYS A 60 -13.11 3.41 9.29
N ILE A 61 -11.81 3.34 9.60
CA ILE A 61 -11.21 2.30 10.45
C ILE A 61 -11.58 2.55 11.92
N GLU A 62 -11.45 3.78 12.40
CA GLU A 62 -11.71 4.16 13.78
C GLU A 62 -13.17 3.97 14.19
N ASN A 63 -14.10 4.13 13.24
CA ASN A 63 -15.52 3.91 13.49
C ASN A 63 -15.88 2.41 13.66
N ILE A 64 -14.95 1.48 13.44
CA ILE A 64 -15.18 0.06 13.72
C ILE A 64 -15.05 -0.19 15.23
N SER A 65 -16.19 -0.39 15.90
CA SER A 65 -16.23 -0.62 17.36
C SER A 65 -16.26 -2.10 17.74
N GLY A 66 -16.35 -3.00 16.76
CA GLY A 66 -16.34 -4.44 16.99
C GLY A 66 -16.45 -5.29 15.73
N PHE A 67 -16.50 -6.61 15.93
CA PHE A 67 -16.56 -7.57 14.84
C PHE A 67 -17.82 -7.44 13.99
N ASP A 68 -18.97 -7.11 14.59
CA ASP A 68 -20.22 -6.95 13.83
C ASP A 68 -20.16 -5.77 12.85
N ASP A 69 -19.53 -4.66 13.27
CA ASP A 69 -19.29 -3.51 12.39
C ASP A 69 -18.37 -3.90 11.23
N LEU A 70 -17.24 -4.57 11.53
CA LEU A 70 -16.31 -5.03 10.50
C LEU A 70 -16.97 -6.03 9.53
N ASN A 71 -17.76 -6.98 10.06
CA ASN A 71 -18.48 -7.98 9.27
C ASN A 71 -19.49 -7.33 8.34
N SER A 72 -20.18 -6.27 8.77
CA SER A 72 -21.10 -5.52 7.92
C SER A 72 -20.40 -4.85 6.71
N GLN A 73 -19.09 -4.59 6.84
CA GLN A 73 -18.26 -3.89 5.86
C GLN A 73 -17.43 -4.83 4.97
N ILE A 74 -17.29 -6.11 5.33
CA ILE A 74 -16.30 -7.04 4.75
C ILE A 74 -16.38 -7.16 3.23
N VAL A 75 -17.59 -7.17 2.65
CA VAL A 75 -17.80 -7.29 1.20
C VAL A 75 -17.30 -6.03 0.49
N ALA A 76 -17.59 -4.85 1.04
CA ALA A 76 -17.14 -3.59 0.48
C ALA A 76 -15.62 -3.48 0.60
N TRP A 77 -15.06 -3.78 1.77
CA TRP A 77 -13.63 -3.68 2.05
C TRP A 77 -12.81 -4.63 1.18
N THR A 78 -13.27 -5.87 1.01
CA THR A 78 -12.66 -6.83 0.08
C THR A 78 -12.62 -6.29 -1.36
N LYS A 79 -13.73 -5.70 -1.84
CA LYS A 79 -13.82 -5.19 -3.22
C LYS A 79 -13.00 -3.95 -3.47
N THR A 80 -12.83 -3.10 -2.47
CA THR A 80 -12.06 -1.84 -2.59
C THR A 80 -10.61 -1.97 -2.17
N GLY A 81 -10.16 -3.17 -1.76
CA GLY A 81 -8.80 -3.38 -1.24
C GLY A 81 -8.53 -2.69 0.10
N PHE A 82 -9.58 -2.47 0.91
CA PHE A 82 -9.43 -1.90 2.24
C PHE A 82 -8.81 -2.93 3.20
N PRO A 83 -7.96 -2.53 4.15
CA PRO A 83 -7.25 -3.47 5.02
C PRO A 83 -8.21 -4.39 5.81
N LEU A 84 -7.95 -5.69 5.76
CA LEU A 84 -8.64 -6.74 6.50
C LEU A 84 -7.60 -7.67 7.15
N PRO A 85 -7.95 -8.38 8.25
CA PRO A 85 -7.04 -9.33 8.90
C PRO A 85 -6.83 -10.63 8.09
N PHE A 86 -7.31 -10.69 6.86
CA PHE A 86 -7.08 -11.73 5.87
C PHE A 86 -7.35 -11.16 4.47
N GLY A 87 -6.76 -11.76 3.46
CA GLY A 87 -6.99 -11.39 2.06
C GLY A 87 -7.62 -12.53 1.27
N PHE A 88 -8.18 -12.18 0.12
CA PHE A 88 -8.59 -13.14 -0.89
C PHE A 88 -7.82 -12.88 -2.18
N PHE A 89 -7.45 -13.96 -2.87
CA PHE A 89 -6.83 -13.88 -4.18
C PHE A 89 -7.31 -15.05 -5.04
N VAL A 90 -7.18 -14.91 -6.35
CA VAL A 90 -7.63 -15.90 -7.33
C VAL A 90 -6.43 -16.37 -8.12
N GLU A 91 -6.17 -17.67 -8.07
CA GLU A 91 -5.07 -18.34 -8.77
C GLU A 91 -5.56 -19.68 -9.35
N PRO A 92 -4.80 -20.29 -10.27
CA PRO A 92 -5.10 -21.64 -10.74
C PRO A 92 -5.18 -22.64 -9.58
N ASP A 93 -6.16 -23.54 -9.61
CA ASP A 93 -6.29 -24.61 -8.62
C ASP A 93 -5.06 -25.54 -8.70
N MET A 94 -4.43 -25.78 -7.55
CA MET A 94 -3.21 -26.60 -7.45
C MET A 94 -3.39 -28.05 -7.92
N LYS A 95 -4.61 -28.58 -7.90
CA LYS A 95 -4.98 -29.92 -8.38
C LYS A 95 -5.54 -29.89 -9.80
N ASN A 96 -6.06 -28.76 -10.27
CA ASN A 96 -6.57 -28.60 -11.63
C ASN A 96 -6.32 -27.18 -12.16
N THR A 97 -5.15 -26.97 -12.78
CA THR A 97 -4.71 -25.66 -13.28
C THR A 97 -5.57 -25.07 -14.42
N LYS A 98 -6.57 -25.81 -14.93
CA LYS A 98 -7.53 -25.31 -15.92
C LYS A 98 -8.67 -24.48 -15.31
N VAL A 99 -8.83 -24.53 -13.99
CA VAL A 99 -9.83 -23.73 -13.28
C VAL A 99 -9.13 -22.86 -12.24
N ASN A 100 -9.68 -21.67 -12.01
CA ASN A 100 -9.23 -20.82 -10.92
C ASN A 100 -9.97 -21.21 -9.64
N ALA A 101 -9.27 -21.12 -8.52
CA ALA A 101 -9.82 -21.25 -7.18
C ALA A 101 -9.69 -19.93 -6.43
N LEU A 102 -10.61 -19.71 -5.48
CA LEU A 102 -10.50 -18.63 -4.51
C LEU A 102 -9.64 -19.12 -3.34
N PHE A 103 -8.57 -18.38 -3.04
CA PHE A 103 -7.69 -18.63 -1.92
C PHE A 103 -7.85 -17.52 -0.88
N ALA A 104 -7.59 -17.86 0.37
CA ALA A 104 -7.49 -16.91 1.47
C ALA A 104 -6.10 -16.98 2.09
N ASN A 105 -5.53 -15.83 2.45
CA ASN A 105 -4.24 -15.75 3.14
C ASN A 105 -4.36 -15.06 4.50
N SER A 106 -3.46 -15.46 5.39
CA SER A 106 -3.22 -14.79 6.67
C SER A 106 -2.56 -13.41 6.44
N PRO A 107 -2.62 -12.50 7.43
CA PRO A 107 -1.94 -11.23 7.32
C PRO A 107 -0.42 -11.45 7.33
N SER A 108 0.31 -10.51 6.71
CA SER A 108 1.78 -10.51 6.75
C SER A 108 2.29 -10.13 8.13
N LEU A 109 3.52 -10.57 8.43
CA LEU A 109 4.25 -10.11 9.60
C LEU A 109 4.88 -8.74 9.34
N PHE A 110 5.12 -7.99 10.41
CA PHE A 110 5.83 -6.72 10.34
C PHE A 110 7.31 -6.90 10.02
N LEU A 111 7.96 -7.90 10.64
CA LEU A 111 9.33 -8.29 10.35
C LEU A 111 9.35 -9.41 9.29
N PRO A 112 10.47 -9.60 8.57
CA PRO A 112 10.50 -10.37 7.32
C PRO A 112 9.93 -11.80 7.40
N ASP A 113 10.09 -12.49 8.52
CA ASP A 113 9.55 -13.84 8.72
C ASP A 113 9.41 -14.21 10.21
N ARG A 114 8.88 -15.41 10.48
CA ARG A 114 8.60 -15.92 11.84
C ARG A 114 9.86 -16.00 12.72
N THR A 115 11.03 -16.26 12.16
CA THR A 115 12.28 -16.45 12.93
C THR A 115 12.71 -15.19 13.67
N TYR A 116 12.32 -14.02 13.17
CA TYR A 116 12.52 -12.74 13.86
C TYR A 116 11.77 -12.71 15.19
N TYR A 117 10.64 -13.40 15.33
CA TYR A 117 9.82 -13.38 16.55
C TYR A 117 10.20 -14.48 17.54
N GLU A 118 11.25 -15.24 17.27
CA GLU A 118 11.75 -16.23 18.22
C GLU A 118 12.44 -15.56 19.41
N ASN A 119 12.37 -16.22 20.57
CA ASN A 119 12.91 -15.69 21.81
C ASN A 119 14.40 -15.34 21.65
N ASN A 120 14.79 -14.15 22.13
CA ASN A 120 16.16 -13.64 22.10
C ASN A 120 16.73 -13.43 20.69
N ASN A 121 15.91 -13.23 19.65
CA ASN A 121 16.41 -12.84 18.34
C ASN A 121 17.00 -11.41 18.40
N PRO A 122 18.31 -11.21 18.12
CA PRO A 122 18.93 -9.89 18.20
C PRO A 122 18.41 -8.91 17.16
N ALA A 123 17.97 -9.39 15.99
CA ALA A 123 17.40 -8.54 14.95
C ALA A 123 16.03 -8.00 15.36
N TYR A 124 15.22 -8.76 16.11
CA TYR A 124 13.97 -8.24 16.69
C TYR A 124 14.22 -7.06 17.62
N ALA A 125 15.17 -7.25 18.55
CA ALA A 125 15.52 -6.23 19.54
C ALA A 125 16.03 -4.93 18.88
N GLN A 126 16.61 -5.02 17.68
CA GLN A 126 17.06 -3.87 16.92
C GLN A 126 15.95 -3.26 16.03
N LEU A 127 15.20 -4.08 15.30
CA LEU A 127 14.30 -3.62 14.23
C LEU A 127 12.91 -3.25 14.73
N MET A 128 12.36 -3.99 15.71
CA MET A 128 11.01 -3.70 16.19
C MET A 128 10.89 -2.29 16.79
N PRO A 129 11.84 -1.80 17.62
CA PRO A 129 11.77 -0.42 18.11
C PRO A 129 11.85 0.64 17.00
N VAL A 130 12.63 0.38 15.93
CA VAL A 130 12.73 1.29 14.78
C VAL A 130 11.43 1.33 14.01
N LEU A 131 10.81 0.16 13.78
CA LEU A 131 9.50 0.08 13.15
C LEU A 131 8.44 0.81 13.97
N THR A 132 8.33 0.50 15.26
CA THR A 132 7.36 1.16 16.16
C THR A 132 7.52 2.68 16.10
N LYS A 133 8.75 3.19 16.23
CA LYS A 133 9.02 4.63 16.14
C LYS A 133 8.59 5.21 14.79
N THR A 134 8.84 4.50 13.70
CA THR A 134 8.44 4.95 12.35
C THR A 134 6.92 5.03 12.24
N LEU A 135 6.20 4.01 12.71
CA LEU A 135 4.73 3.99 12.69
C LEU A 135 4.12 5.10 13.55
N SER A 136 4.64 5.32 14.76
CA SER A 136 4.20 6.43 15.62
C SER A 136 4.42 7.79 14.95
N GLN A 137 5.57 7.98 14.31
CA GLN A 137 5.85 9.20 13.55
C GLN A 137 4.90 9.40 12.36
N LEU A 138 4.54 8.32 11.65
CA LEU A 138 3.57 8.38 10.56
C LEU A 138 2.17 8.76 11.06
N LEU A 139 1.75 8.23 12.21
CA LEU A 139 0.48 8.61 12.83
C LEU A 139 0.47 10.09 13.26
N ILE A 140 1.56 10.58 13.85
CA ILE A 140 1.70 12.00 14.19
C ILE A 140 1.63 12.89 12.93
N LEU A 141 2.26 12.47 11.83
CA LEU A 141 2.17 13.16 10.53
C LEU A 141 0.76 13.11 9.92
N ALA A 142 -0.08 12.18 10.38
CA ALA A 142 -1.50 12.09 10.05
C ALA A 142 -2.41 12.80 11.07
N ASP A 143 -1.86 13.70 11.89
CA ASP A 143 -2.52 14.53 12.90
C ASP A 143 -3.02 13.80 14.16
N TYR A 144 -2.52 12.58 14.43
CA TYR A 144 -2.76 11.91 15.70
C TYR A 144 -1.92 12.53 16.82
N SER A 145 -2.50 12.59 18.03
CA SER A 145 -1.73 12.98 19.21
C SER A 145 -0.68 11.92 19.54
N SER A 146 0.38 12.33 20.26
CA SER A 146 1.39 11.37 20.72
C SER A 146 0.80 10.21 21.52
N ASN A 147 -0.25 10.46 22.30
CA ASN A 147 -0.92 9.42 23.09
C ASN A 147 -1.69 8.41 22.21
N GLU A 148 -2.20 8.83 21.06
CA GLU A 148 -2.88 7.92 20.12
C GLU A 148 -1.88 7.18 19.23
N ALA A 149 -0.67 7.73 19.09
CA ALA A 149 0.40 7.19 18.26
C ALA A 149 1.40 6.28 19.02
N ASP A 150 1.36 6.27 20.35
CA ASP A 150 2.19 5.45 21.25
C ASP A 150 1.60 4.04 21.46
#